data_AF-A0A7S4QNL7-F1
#
_entry.id   AF-A0A7S4QNL7-F1
#
_cell.length_a   1.000
_cell.length_b   1.000
_cell.length_c   1.000
_cell.angle_alpha   90.00
_cell.angle_beta   90.00
_cell.angle_gamma   90.00
#
_symmetry.space_group_name_H-M   'P 1'
#
loop_
_entity.id
_entity.type
_entity.pdbx_description
1 polymer ?
#
loop_
_entity_poly.entity_id
_entity_poly.type
_entity_poly.pdbx_seq_one_letter_code
_entity_poly.pdbx_strand_id
1 'polypeptide(L)'
;MLPPKARRALDPCQRPSKRVWCVRHGQAEHNVLMDQGRSQEGRNLPDPHLSSDGIRQARSIVEESPIFRSALCSRPNECAELVVSSPCWRALQTAREACNAARALGVKVPRILAHPDLQECGEYPCDTGQPLSVLQPEFPEVDFSLLAPCANDWFIKPGVKSGGIPLLLKRCENFTDWLASRPEARVVVVAHSTLFAFMLEVDFANCEVIEVGHLWAPRAAAPEAVEGPEPWRRRWRIEQAADRVVPFYSSKGTRITMHGSPPLSGTLKTCYEVRGERSAKATAQRAGMEFPLWMSMGVA
;
A
#
# COMPACT_ATOMS: atom_id res chain seq x y z
N MET A 1 21.81 -15.87 -33.53
CA MET A 1 21.87 -15.49 -32.10
C MET A 1 21.78 -13.97 -32.00
N LEU A 2 20.68 -13.44 -31.47
CA LEU A 2 20.58 -12.00 -31.18
C LEU A 2 21.33 -11.71 -29.87
N PRO A 3 22.09 -10.60 -29.78
CA PRO A 3 22.83 -10.28 -28.56
C PRO A 3 21.85 -9.96 -27.41
N PRO A 4 22.21 -10.25 -26.16
CA PRO A 4 21.41 -9.84 -25.02
C PRO A 4 21.28 -8.32 -25.00
N LYS A 5 20.05 -7.80 -25.00
CA LYS A 5 19.77 -6.36 -24.85
C LYS A 5 20.47 -5.88 -23.58
N ALA A 6 21.48 -5.05 -23.74
CA ALA A 6 22.15 -4.38 -22.63
C ALA A 6 21.09 -3.65 -21.79
N ARG A 7 20.98 -3.99 -20.50
CA ARG A 7 20.23 -3.17 -19.53
C ARG A 7 20.90 -1.80 -19.54
N ARG A 8 20.26 -0.82 -20.16
CA ARG A 8 20.72 0.57 -20.20
C ARG A 8 20.86 1.03 -18.75
N ALA A 9 22.08 1.35 -18.32
CA ALA A 9 22.31 1.87 -16.98
C ALA A 9 21.48 3.14 -16.82
N LEU A 10 20.58 3.16 -15.84
CA LEU A 10 19.79 4.34 -15.52
C LEU A 10 20.73 5.47 -15.09
N ASP A 11 20.46 6.68 -15.56
CA ASP A 11 21.09 7.92 -15.10
C ASP A 11 21.11 7.93 -13.56
N PRO A 12 22.24 8.25 -12.90
CA PRO A 12 22.31 8.38 -11.43
C PRO A 12 21.18 9.22 -10.82
N CYS A 13 20.69 10.25 -11.52
CA CYS A 13 19.55 11.08 -11.10
C CYS A 13 18.19 10.34 -11.14
N GLN A 14 18.13 9.20 -11.83
CA GLN A 14 16.93 8.35 -11.97
C GLN A 14 16.97 7.10 -11.08
N ARG A 15 17.97 6.96 -10.20
CA ARG A 15 17.95 5.89 -9.19
C ARG A 15 17.04 6.27 -8.03
N PRO A 16 16.22 5.34 -7.52
CA PRO A 16 15.37 5.63 -6.38
C PRO A 16 16.25 5.84 -5.16
N SER A 17 16.06 6.99 -4.52
CA SER A 17 16.74 7.37 -3.28
C SER A 17 16.30 6.49 -2.11
N LYS A 18 15.09 5.91 -2.20
CA LYS A 18 14.53 4.98 -1.22
C LYS A 18 13.78 3.85 -1.92
N ARG A 19 13.81 2.67 -1.32
CA ARG A 19 12.98 1.53 -1.71
C ARG A 19 11.84 1.41 -0.72
N VAL A 20 10.63 1.30 -1.23
CA VAL A 20 9.40 1.34 -0.43
C VAL A 20 8.53 0.15 -0.78
N TRP A 21 8.11 -0.63 0.21
CA TRP A 21 7.19 -1.74 0.03
C TRP A 21 5.81 -1.33 0.51
N CYS A 22 4.95 -0.95 -0.42
CA CYS A 22 3.57 -0.57 -0.14
C CYS A 22 2.72 -1.84 0.01
N VAL A 23 2.00 -1.93 1.11
CA VAL A 23 1.15 -3.07 1.49
C VAL A 23 -0.24 -2.55 1.78
N ARG A 24 -1.26 -3.03 1.06
CA ARG A 24 -2.64 -2.78 1.47
C ARG A 24 -2.98 -3.70 2.64
N HIS A 25 -3.73 -3.19 3.61
CA HIS A 25 -4.23 -3.99 4.73
C HIS A 25 -4.92 -5.30 4.28
N GLY A 26 -4.89 -6.33 5.11
CA GLY A 26 -5.59 -7.59 4.89
C GLY A 26 -7.10 -7.44 4.87
N GLN A 27 -7.83 -8.50 4.50
CA GLN A 27 -9.29 -8.48 4.50
C GLN A 27 -9.82 -8.10 5.89
N ALA A 28 -10.67 -7.08 5.96
CA ALA A 28 -11.33 -6.64 7.18
C ALA A 28 -12.82 -7.02 7.17
N GLU A 29 -13.45 -6.99 8.33
CA GLU A 29 -14.86 -7.34 8.52
C GLU A 29 -15.79 -6.59 7.55
N HIS A 30 -15.53 -5.30 7.31
CA HIS A 30 -16.29 -4.51 6.32
C HIS A 30 -16.13 -5.02 4.88
N ASN A 31 -14.94 -5.55 4.51
CA ASN A 31 -14.73 -6.12 3.18
C ASN A 31 -15.60 -7.37 3.01
N VAL A 32 -15.65 -8.23 4.03
CA VAL A 32 -16.51 -9.42 4.04
C VAL A 32 -17.98 -9.05 3.85
N LEU A 33 -18.46 -8.04 4.57
CA LEU A 33 -19.85 -7.56 4.45
C LEU A 33 -20.12 -6.99 3.05
N MET A 34 -19.21 -6.19 2.50
CA MET A 34 -19.34 -5.65 1.14
C MET A 34 -19.39 -6.75 0.09
N ASP A 35 -18.54 -7.78 0.19
CA ASP A 35 -18.51 -8.93 -0.71
C ASP A 35 -19.78 -9.78 -0.64
N GLN A 36 -20.47 -9.76 0.51
CA GLN A 36 -21.79 -10.40 0.69
C GLN A 36 -22.95 -9.56 0.15
N GLY A 37 -22.67 -8.41 -0.48
CA GLY A 37 -23.69 -7.46 -0.95
C GLY A 37 -24.25 -6.56 0.16
N ARG A 38 -23.73 -6.65 1.40
CA ARG A 38 -24.16 -5.86 2.57
C ARG A 38 -23.32 -4.59 2.72
N SER A 39 -23.17 -3.85 1.62
CA SER A 39 -22.28 -2.69 1.55
C SER A 39 -22.63 -1.58 2.56
N GLN A 40 -23.92 -1.36 2.85
CA GLN A 40 -24.33 -0.35 3.81
C GLN A 40 -23.87 -0.68 5.23
N GLU A 41 -24.01 -1.95 5.62
CA GLU A 41 -23.57 -2.42 6.92
C GLU A 41 -22.05 -2.38 7.05
N GLY A 42 -21.33 -2.82 5.99
CA GLY A 42 -19.88 -2.71 5.94
C GLY A 42 -19.39 -1.27 6.09
N ARG A 43 -20.05 -0.30 5.45
CA ARG A 43 -19.71 1.13 5.60
C ARG A 43 -19.95 1.65 7.01
N ASN A 44 -20.99 1.16 7.68
CA ASN A 44 -21.39 1.61 9.01
C ASN A 44 -20.58 0.97 10.15
N LEU A 45 -19.75 -0.04 9.86
CA LEU A 45 -18.91 -0.70 10.86
C LEU A 45 -17.72 0.22 11.25
N PRO A 46 -17.62 0.72 12.49
CA PRO A 46 -16.56 1.66 12.88
C PRO A 46 -15.18 0.99 12.95
N ASP A 47 -14.15 1.67 12.42
CA ASP A 47 -12.73 1.23 12.36
C ASP A 47 -12.53 -0.31 12.38
N PRO A 48 -13.03 -1.04 11.38
CA PRO A 48 -13.20 -2.49 11.43
C PRO A 48 -11.87 -3.23 11.57
N HIS A 49 -11.92 -4.32 12.34
CA HIS A 49 -10.79 -5.25 12.47
C HIS A 49 -10.58 -6.09 11.21
N LEU A 50 -9.40 -6.70 11.12
CA LEU A 50 -9.13 -7.81 10.20
C LEU A 50 -10.07 -8.99 10.50
N SER A 51 -10.56 -9.64 9.45
CA SER A 51 -11.19 -10.95 9.57
C SER A 51 -10.14 -12.01 9.92
N SER A 52 -10.58 -13.21 10.31
CA SER A 52 -9.70 -14.38 10.46
C SER A 52 -8.86 -14.64 9.21
N ASP A 53 -9.40 -14.33 8.03
CA ASP A 53 -8.73 -14.50 6.74
C ASP A 53 -7.73 -13.37 6.50
N GLY A 54 -8.06 -12.14 6.89
CA GLY A 54 -7.12 -11.01 6.88
C GLY A 54 -5.91 -11.22 7.77
N ILE A 55 -6.08 -11.82 8.96
CA ILE A 55 -4.97 -12.20 9.83
C ILE A 55 -4.07 -13.23 9.14
N ARG A 56 -4.65 -14.28 8.54
CA ARG A 56 -3.88 -15.27 7.80
C ARG A 56 -3.15 -14.65 6.62
N GLN A 57 -3.81 -13.76 5.86
CA GLN A 57 -3.18 -13.03 4.76
C GLN A 57 -1.97 -12.22 5.23
N ALA A 58 -2.12 -11.46 6.31
CA ALA A 58 -1.05 -10.63 6.87
C ALA A 58 0.15 -11.44 7.37
N ARG A 59 -0.06 -12.67 7.85
CA ARG A 59 1.04 -13.58 8.21
C ARG A 59 1.69 -14.18 6.95
N SER A 60 0.87 -14.64 6.01
CA SER A 60 1.32 -15.30 4.78
C SER A 60 2.17 -14.41 3.88
N ILE A 61 2.02 -13.06 3.87
CA ILE A 61 2.89 -12.20 3.03
C ILE A 61 4.38 -12.40 3.35
N VAL A 62 4.73 -12.74 4.59
CA VAL A 62 6.13 -12.97 5.01
C VAL A 62 6.72 -14.20 4.32
N GLU A 63 5.93 -15.26 4.17
CA GLU A 63 6.41 -16.52 3.62
C GLU A 63 6.23 -16.59 2.11
N GLU A 64 5.08 -16.10 1.62
CA GLU A 64 4.56 -16.34 0.28
C GLU A 64 4.87 -15.21 -0.72
N SER A 65 5.17 -13.99 -0.27
CA SER A 65 5.49 -12.87 -1.17
C SER A 65 7.01 -12.70 -1.32
N PRO A 66 7.61 -13.04 -2.48
CA PRO A 66 9.04 -12.82 -2.71
C PRO A 66 9.42 -11.33 -2.59
N ILE A 67 8.50 -10.45 -2.97
CA ILE A 67 8.68 -9.00 -2.87
C ILE A 67 8.75 -8.56 -1.42
N PHE A 68 7.82 -9.01 -0.58
CA PHE A 68 7.87 -8.69 0.84
C PHE A 68 9.09 -9.31 1.53
N ARG A 69 9.47 -10.53 1.15
CA ARG A 69 10.73 -11.16 1.62
C ARG A 69 11.97 -10.34 1.29
N SER A 70 12.00 -9.66 0.14
CA SER A 70 13.10 -8.75 -0.21
C SER A 70 13.20 -7.52 0.70
N ALA A 71 12.11 -7.16 1.38
CA ALA A 71 12.10 -6.14 2.43
C ALA A 71 12.63 -6.69 3.76
N LEU A 72 12.66 -8.00 3.95
CA LEU A 72 12.97 -8.68 5.21
C LEU A 72 14.31 -9.42 5.20
N CYS A 73 15.19 -9.13 4.23
CA CYS A 73 16.45 -9.87 4.04
C CYS A 73 17.35 -9.88 5.29
N SER A 74 18.05 -10.98 5.51
CA SER A 74 18.89 -11.19 6.71
C SER A 74 20.18 -10.38 6.75
N ARG A 75 20.54 -9.67 5.67
CA ARG A 75 21.73 -8.80 5.65
C ARG A 75 21.37 -7.41 6.19
N PRO A 76 22.12 -6.84 7.14
CA PRO A 76 21.79 -5.58 7.81
C PRO A 76 21.56 -4.36 6.88
N ASN A 77 22.12 -4.36 5.67
CA ASN A 77 21.96 -3.28 4.69
C ASN A 77 20.92 -3.62 3.60
N GLU A 78 20.19 -4.72 3.78
CA GLU A 78 19.22 -5.23 2.82
C GLU A 78 17.81 -5.41 3.43
N CYS A 79 17.60 -5.14 4.72
CA CYS A 79 16.27 -5.15 5.32
C CYS A 79 15.63 -3.75 5.38
N ALA A 80 14.31 -3.73 5.55
CA ALA A 80 13.56 -2.55 5.89
C ALA A 80 13.96 -2.05 7.28
N GLU A 81 14.14 -0.75 7.38
CA GLU A 81 14.61 -0.04 8.58
C GLU A 81 13.45 0.55 9.38
N LEU A 82 12.28 0.67 8.73
CA LEU A 82 11.06 1.23 9.29
C LEU A 82 9.83 0.57 8.68
N VAL A 83 8.85 0.25 9.52
CA VAL A 83 7.47 0.00 9.08
C VAL A 83 6.65 1.24 9.44
N VAL A 84 5.99 1.84 8.46
CA VAL A 84 5.05 2.94 8.66
C VAL A 84 3.65 2.44 8.37
N SER A 85 2.71 2.65 9.28
CA SER A 85 1.34 2.19 9.13
C SER A 85 0.36 3.34 9.19
N SER A 86 -0.74 3.21 8.47
CA SER A 86 -1.98 3.91 8.80
C SER A 86 -2.39 3.62 10.25
N PRO A 87 -2.95 4.58 11.01
CA PRO A 87 -3.36 4.34 12.39
C PRO A 87 -4.72 3.64 12.51
N CYS A 88 -5.41 3.34 11.40
CA CYS A 88 -6.64 2.52 11.43
C CYS A 88 -6.34 1.07 11.85
N TRP A 89 -7.24 0.46 12.63
CA TRP A 89 -7.06 -0.87 13.24
C TRP A 89 -6.62 -1.96 12.25
N ARG A 90 -7.33 -2.13 11.14
CA ARG A 90 -6.97 -3.13 10.12
C ARG A 90 -5.54 -3.00 9.56
N ALA A 91 -5.03 -1.78 9.44
CA ALA A 91 -3.67 -1.53 8.95
C ALA A 91 -2.64 -1.83 10.04
N LEU A 92 -2.89 -1.37 11.28
CA LEU A 92 -2.06 -1.68 12.44
C LEU A 92 -1.99 -3.19 12.69
N GLN A 93 -3.12 -3.90 12.64
CA GLN A 93 -3.18 -5.36 12.74
C GLN A 93 -2.40 -6.03 11.59
N THR A 94 -2.52 -5.54 10.35
CA THR A 94 -1.73 -6.09 9.23
C THR A 94 -0.23 -5.95 9.49
N ALA A 95 0.22 -4.76 9.92
CA ALA A 95 1.62 -4.52 10.26
C ALA A 95 2.10 -5.41 11.42
N ARG A 96 1.31 -5.52 12.49
CA ARG A 96 1.57 -6.35 13.68
C ARG A 96 1.70 -7.82 13.30
N GLU A 97 0.73 -8.37 12.57
CA GLU A 97 0.72 -9.79 12.20
C GLU A 97 1.87 -10.15 11.24
N ALA A 98 2.19 -9.28 10.28
CA ALA A 98 3.35 -9.46 9.42
C ALA A 98 4.67 -9.41 10.22
N CYS A 99 4.80 -8.47 11.16
CA CYS A 99 5.98 -8.39 12.02
C CYS A 99 6.10 -9.61 12.95
N ASN A 100 4.99 -10.12 13.48
CA ASN A 100 4.99 -11.32 14.32
C ASN A 100 5.39 -12.56 13.54
N ALA A 101 4.87 -12.74 12.33
CA ALA A 101 5.28 -13.82 11.44
C ALA A 101 6.77 -13.73 11.07
N ALA A 102 7.29 -12.53 10.78
CA ALA A 102 8.71 -12.33 10.52
C ALA A 102 9.59 -12.65 11.75
N ARG A 103 9.19 -12.23 12.95
CA ARG A 103 9.88 -12.60 14.20
C ARG A 103 9.91 -14.10 14.43
N ALA A 104 8.80 -14.80 14.14
CA ALA A 104 8.72 -16.26 14.26
C ALA A 104 9.71 -16.99 13.33
N LEU A 105 10.09 -16.38 12.21
CA LEU A 105 11.13 -16.86 11.29
C LEU A 105 12.55 -16.39 11.67
N GLY A 106 12.73 -15.77 12.83
CA GLY A 106 14.02 -15.25 13.28
C GLY A 106 14.47 -13.98 12.55
N VAL A 107 13.57 -13.31 11.81
CA VAL A 107 13.88 -12.05 11.13
C VAL A 107 13.76 -10.90 12.12
N LYS A 108 14.80 -10.06 12.18
CA LYS A 108 14.74 -8.80 12.93
C LYS A 108 13.77 -7.85 12.23
N VAL A 109 12.72 -7.44 12.95
CA VAL A 109 11.74 -6.48 12.45
C VAL A 109 12.04 -5.06 12.96
N PRO A 110 11.88 -4.03 12.12
CA PRO A 110 12.02 -2.64 12.55
C PRO A 110 10.85 -2.21 13.45
N ARG A 111 10.97 -1.00 14.02
CA ARG A 111 9.84 -0.37 14.73
C ARG A 111 8.67 -0.09 13.79
N ILE A 112 7.46 -0.10 14.34
CA ILE A 112 6.24 0.33 13.65
C ILE A 112 5.95 1.78 14.07
N LEU A 113 5.75 2.67 13.10
CA LEU A 113 5.39 4.07 13.30
C LEU A 113 4.02 4.33 12.67
N ALA A 114 3.08 4.88 13.44
CA ALA A 114 1.78 5.30 12.93
C ALA A 114 1.88 6.70 12.30
N HIS A 115 1.40 6.87 11.07
CA HIS A 115 1.42 8.16 10.36
C HIS A 115 -0.01 8.58 9.97
N PRO A 116 -0.51 9.75 10.44
CA PRO A 116 -1.92 10.13 10.25
C PRO A 116 -2.30 10.31 8.77
N ASP A 117 -1.38 10.83 7.94
CA ASP A 117 -1.63 10.99 6.50
C ASP A 117 -1.83 9.67 5.74
N LEU A 118 -1.59 8.50 6.36
CA LEU A 118 -1.87 7.20 5.78
C LEU A 118 -3.31 6.69 6.05
N GLN A 119 -4.20 7.45 6.69
CA GLN A 119 -5.62 7.07 6.88
C GLN A 119 -6.34 6.76 5.55
N GLU A 120 -7.35 5.88 5.53
CA GLU A 120 -8.23 5.75 4.35
C GLU A 120 -9.05 7.04 4.12
N CYS A 121 -9.69 7.16 2.96
CA CYS A 121 -10.17 8.42 2.40
C CYS A 121 -11.70 8.60 2.41
N GLY A 122 -12.47 7.57 2.77
CA GLY A 122 -13.94 7.68 2.84
C GLY A 122 -14.43 8.45 4.07
N GLU A 123 -15.65 8.97 3.97
CA GLU A 123 -16.40 9.60 5.08
C GLU A 123 -17.15 8.59 5.96
N TYR A 124 -17.13 7.31 5.58
CA TYR A 124 -17.90 6.29 6.27
C TYR A 124 -17.24 5.92 7.62
N PRO A 125 -18.02 5.44 8.61
CA PRO A 125 -17.48 4.92 9.86
C PRO A 125 -16.34 3.92 9.68
N CYS A 126 -16.39 3.07 8.66
CA CYS A 126 -15.32 2.11 8.37
C CYS A 126 -13.98 2.74 7.98
N ASP A 127 -13.98 3.99 7.53
CA ASP A 127 -12.77 4.74 7.16
C ASP A 127 -12.39 5.80 8.20
N THR A 128 -13.11 5.83 9.33
CA THR A 128 -12.86 6.72 10.45
C THR A 128 -12.12 5.94 11.54
N GLY A 129 -10.96 6.43 11.94
CA GLY A 129 -10.14 5.79 12.97
C GLY A 129 -10.57 6.15 14.40
N GLN A 130 -9.75 5.75 15.36
CA GLN A 130 -9.98 5.95 16.80
C GLN A 130 -9.02 6.97 17.43
N PRO A 131 -9.39 7.63 18.53
CA PRO A 131 -8.47 8.51 19.26
C PRO A 131 -7.27 7.75 19.82
N LEU A 132 -6.18 8.48 20.06
CA LEU A 132 -4.91 7.91 20.52
C LEU A 132 -5.04 7.15 21.84
N SER A 133 -5.94 7.58 22.74
CA SER A 133 -6.24 6.91 24.01
C SER A 133 -6.83 5.50 23.84
N VAL A 134 -7.41 5.19 22.68
CA VAL A 134 -7.91 3.86 22.33
C VAL A 134 -6.82 3.04 21.63
N LEU A 135 -6.02 3.67 20.76
CA LEU A 135 -5.00 2.98 19.98
C LEU A 135 -3.78 2.54 20.82
N GLN A 136 -3.29 3.39 21.72
CA GLN A 136 -2.06 3.10 22.49
C GLN A 136 -2.15 1.84 23.37
N PRO A 137 -3.23 1.61 24.12
CA PRO A 137 -3.36 0.37 24.90
C PRO A 137 -3.46 -0.90 24.05
N GLU A 138 -4.05 -0.81 22.85
CA GLU A 138 -4.25 -1.96 21.96
C GLU A 138 -3.00 -2.31 21.13
N PHE A 139 -2.15 -1.32 20.85
CA PHE A 139 -0.92 -1.49 20.07
C PHE A 139 0.30 -0.88 20.79
N PRO A 140 0.68 -1.39 21.98
CA PRO A 140 1.77 -0.83 22.78
C PRO A 140 3.15 -0.88 22.08
N GLU A 141 3.30 -1.71 21.06
CA GLU A 141 4.52 -1.84 20.25
C GLU A 141 4.65 -0.77 19.16
N VAL A 142 3.62 0.04 18.93
CA VAL A 142 3.57 1.05 17.87
C VAL A 142 3.97 2.42 18.41
N ASP A 143 4.89 3.08 17.71
CA ASP A 143 5.23 4.47 17.94
C ASP A 143 4.11 5.36 17.38
N PHE A 144 3.42 6.08 18.28
CA PHE A 144 2.35 7.02 17.93
C PHE A 144 2.77 8.49 18.08
N SER A 145 4.07 8.79 18.15
CA SER A 145 4.58 10.15 18.35
C SER A 145 4.04 11.17 17.33
N LEU A 146 3.77 10.75 16.08
CA LEU A 146 3.20 11.61 15.04
C LEU A 146 1.71 11.94 15.24
N LEU A 147 0.99 11.19 16.08
CA LEU A 147 -0.41 11.45 16.40
C LEU A 147 -0.57 12.34 17.64
N ALA A 148 0.47 12.50 18.46
CA ALA A 148 0.39 13.28 19.70
C ALA A 148 -0.14 14.72 19.51
N PRO A 149 0.24 15.47 18.45
CA PRO A 149 -0.30 16.81 18.20
C PRO A 149 -1.79 16.82 17.82
N CYS A 150 -2.33 15.69 17.37
CA CYS A 150 -3.69 15.53 16.85
C CYS A 150 -4.39 14.28 17.43
N ALA A 151 -4.20 14.05 18.73
CA ALA A 151 -4.56 12.79 19.40
C ALA A 151 -6.06 12.43 19.29
N ASN A 152 -6.95 13.41 19.13
CA ASN A 152 -8.41 13.24 19.10
C ASN A 152 -9.06 13.65 17.77
N ASP A 153 -8.28 14.09 16.80
CA ASP A 153 -8.76 14.71 15.56
C ASP A 153 -8.04 14.22 14.30
N TRP A 154 -6.96 13.43 14.42
CA TRP A 154 -6.24 12.88 13.26
C TRP A 154 -7.12 12.13 12.27
N PHE A 155 -8.24 11.56 12.74
CA PHE A 155 -9.17 10.77 11.95
C PHE A 155 -10.33 11.60 11.33
N ILE A 156 -10.44 12.89 11.68
CA ILE A 156 -11.51 13.78 11.21
C ILE A 156 -11.14 14.31 9.82
N LYS A 157 -11.98 14.00 8.83
CA LYS A 157 -11.78 14.44 7.45
C LYS A 157 -13.10 14.45 6.66
N PRO A 158 -13.26 15.34 5.66
CA PRO A 158 -14.25 15.15 4.62
C PRO A 158 -13.91 13.91 3.77
N GLY A 159 -14.92 13.15 3.34
CA GLY A 159 -14.72 12.05 2.40
C GLY A 159 -14.50 12.54 0.96
N VAL A 160 -13.95 11.67 0.11
CA VAL A 160 -13.69 11.95 -1.32
C VAL A 160 -14.92 12.49 -2.05
N LYS A 161 -16.11 11.96 -1.76
CA LYS A 161 -17.38 12.38 -2.39
C LYS A 161 -17.95 13.69 -1.84
N SER A 162 -17.43 14.15 -0.71
CA SER A 162 -17.91 15.33 0.03
C SER A 162 -16.85 16.43 0.03
N GLY A 163 -16.15 16.60 -1.09
CA GLY A 163 -15.14 17.64 -1.26
C GLY A 163 -13.78 17.34 -0.59
N GLY A 164 -13.54 16.11 -0.15
CA GLY A 164 -12.28 15.73 0.53
C GLY A 164 -11.07 15.51 -0.36
N ILE A 165 -11.21 15.56 -1.68
CA ILE A 165 -10.11 15.34 -2.64
C ILE A 165 -8.91 16.28 -2.38
N PRO A 166 -9.08 17.62 -2.22
CA PRO A 166 -7.95 18.51 -1.97
C PRO A 166 -7.16 18.14 -0.70
N LEU A 167 -7.85 17.76 0.38
CA LEU A 167 -7.21 17.29 1.60
C LEU A 167 -6.47 15.98 1.37
N LEU A 168 -7.07 15.01 0.67
CA LEU A 168 -6.41 13.75 0.32
C LEU A 168 -5.12 13.98 -0.47
N LEU A 169 -5.15 14.83 -1.50
CA LEU A 169 -3.95 15.16 -2.28
C LEU A 169 -2.88 15.82 -1.42
N LYS A 170 -3.28 16.70 -0.48
CA LYS A 170 -2.35 17.32 0.45
C LYS A 170 -1.71 16.30 1.39
N ARG A 171 -2.48 15.33 1.89
CA ARG A 171 -1.97 14.23 2.72
C ARG A 171 -0.98 13.35 1.95
N CYS A 172 -1.27 13.06 0.68
CA CYS A 172 -0.32 12.34 -0.19
C CYS A 172 0.99 13.11 -0.37
N GLU A 173 0.91 14.42 -0.60
CA GLU A 173 2.10 15.29 -0.69
C GLU A 173 2.90 15.29 0.62
N ASN A 174 2.24 15.56 1.75
CA ASN A 174 2.85 15.60 3.07
C ASN A 174 3.57 14.29 3.40
N PHE A 175 2.93 13.14 3.17
CA PHE A 175 3.56 11.84 3.38
C PHE A 175 4.75 11.62 2.44
N THR A 176 4.63 12.03 1.18
CA THR A 176 5.72 11.91 0.20
C THR A 176 6.94 12.75 0.62
N ASP A 177 6.73 13.98 1.11
CA ASP A 177 7.77 14.87 1.63
C ASP A 177 8.37 14.35 2.94
N TRP A 178 7.52 13.93 3.87
CA TRP A 178 7.92 13.36 5.14
C TRP A 178 8.81 12.14 4.92
N LEU A 179 8.37 11.20 4.08
CA LEU A 179 9.12 9.98 3.78
C LEU A 179 10.48 10.32 3.15
N ALA A 180 10.52 11.34 2.30
CA ALA A 180 11.75 11.77 1.65
C ALA A 180 12.78 12.36 2.63
N SER A 181 12.30 13.07 3.66
CA SER A 181 13.14 13.65 4.73
C SER A 181 13.71 12.61 5.70
N ARG A 182 13.18 11.37 5.67
CA ARG A 182 13.61 10.30 6.56
C ARG A 182 15.05 9.86 6.27
N PRO A 183 15.85 9.50 7.29
CA PRO A 183 17.14 8.85 7.05
C PRO A 183 17.00 7.43 6.50
N GLU A 184 15.89 6.73 6.79
CA GLU A 184 15.67 5.35 6.37
C GLU A 184 15.58 5.23 4.83
N ALA A 185 16.40 4.37 4.23
CA ALA A 185 16.45 4.12 2.78
C ALA A 185 15.49 3.00 2.35
N ARG A 186 15.08 2.13 3.28
CA ARG A 186 14.23 0.97 3.01
C ARG A 186 13.03 0.96 3.96
N VAL A 187 11.83 1.17 3.45
CA VAL A 187 10.63 1.40 4.28
C VAL A 187 9.46 0.53 3.84
N VAL A 188 8.79 -0.13 4.78
CA VAL A 188 7.48 -0.77 4.52
C VAL A 188 6.38 0.22 4.85
N VAL A 189 5.38 0.35 3.98
CA VAL A 189 4.23 1.25 4.18
C VAL A 189 2.94 0.42 4.14
N VAL A 190 2.21 0.34 5.25
CA VAL A 190 0.94 -0.38 5.36
C VAL A 190 -0.23 0.61 5.36
N ALA A 191 -1.06 0.59 4.32
CA ALA A 191 -2.17 1.54 4.19
C ALA A 191 -3.36 0.95 3.40
N HIS A 192 -4.06 1.79 2.63
CA HIS A 192 -5.39 1.50 2.11
C HIS A 192 -5.51 1.73 0.59
N SER A 193 -6.56 1.14 0.02
CA SER A 193 -6.75 1.12 -1.44
C SER A 193 -6.96 2.49 -2.06
N THR A 194 -7.80 3.35 -1.46
CA THR A 194 -8.11 4.65 -2.08
C THR A 194 -6.92 5.58 -1.92
N LEU A 195 -6.28 5.58 -0.74
CA LEU A 195 -5.04 6.31 -0.54
C LEU A 195 -3.97 5.94 -1.57
N PHE A 196 -3.68 4.64 -1.78
CA PHE A 196 -2.69 4.22 -2.77
C PHE A 196 -3.11 4.54 -4.21
N ALA A 197 -4.38 4.39 -4.57
CA ALA A 197 -4.87 4.81 -5.87
C ALA A 197 -4.67 6.32 -6.08
N PHE A 198 -4.83 7.13 -5.03
CA PHE A 198 -4.56 8.57 -5.09
C PHE A 198 -3.10 8.94 -4.90
N MET A 199 -2.21 8.07 -4.42
CA MET A 199 -0.79 8.41 -4.21
C MET A 199 0.10 7.85 -5.30
N LEU A 200 -0.08 6.57 -5.61
CA LEU A 200 0.72 5.77 -6.52
C LEU A 200 0.02 5.51 -7.84
N GLU A 201 -1.28 5.81 -7.92
CA GLU A 201 -2.07 5.64 -9.13
C GLU A 201 -2.19 4.18 -9.59
N VAL A 202 -2.11 3.27 -8.61
CA VAL A 202 -2.21 1.82 -8.76
C VAL A 202 -3.21 1.30 -7.74
N ASP A 203 -4.03 0.33 -8.15
CA ASP A 203 -4.92 -0.38 -7.26
C ASP A 203 -4.18 -1.44 -6.44
N PHE A 204 -4.74 -1.82 -5.30
CA PHE A 204 -4.16 -2.87 -4.46
C PHE A 204 -5.26 -3.82 -4.04
N ALA A 205 -5.06 -5.12 -4.15
CA ALA A 205 -5.82 -6.16 -3.44
C ALA A 205 -5.38 -6.24 -1.97
N ASN A 206 -6.20 -6.84 -1.11
CA ASN A 206 -5.87 -7.00 0.31
C ASN A 206 -4.56 -7.79 0.47
N CYS A 207 -3.65 -7.30 1.32
CA CYS A 207 -2.29 -7.85 1.49
C CYS A 207 -1.44 -7.94 0.20
N GLU A 208 -1.82 -7.23 -0.87
CA GLU A 208 -0.94 -7.06 -2.01
C GLU A 208 0.26 -6.19 -1.64
N VAL A 209 1.43 -6.60 -2.11
CA VAL A 209 2.71 -5.92 -1.87
C VAL A 209 3.27 -5.45 -3.19
N ILE A 210 3.52 -4.15 -3.30
CA ILE A 210 4.16 -3.53 -4.45
C ILE A 210 5.39 -2.78 -3.95
N GLU A 211 6.54 -3.09 -4.54
CA GLU A 211 7.76 -2.32 -4.35
C GLU A 211 7.75 -1.11 -5.28
N VAL A 212 7.91 0.07 -4.69
CA VAL A 212 8.02 1.34 -5.37
C VAL A 212 9.33 2.03 -4.97
N GLY A 213 9.97 2.66 -5.93
CA GLY A 213 11.08 3.55 -5.74
C GLY A 213 10.58 4.95 -5.44
N HIS A 214 11.19 5.61 -4.45
CA HIS A 214 11.01 7.04 -4.19
C HIS A 214 12.21 7.81 -4.74
N LEU A 215 11.97 8.61 -5.77
CA LEU A 215 12.94 9.49 -6.41
C LEU A 215 13.03 10.79 -5.60
N TRP A 216 14.16 11.01 -4.94
CA TRP A 216 14.47 12.32 -4.34
C TRP A 216 15.01 13.24 -5.43
N ALA A 217 14.31 14.35 -5.67
CA ALA A 217 14.91 15.54 -6.23
C ALA A 217 14.88 16.61 -5.11
N PRO A 218 16.03 17.16 -4.69
CA PRO A 218 16.03 18.37 -3.88
C PRO A 218 15.16 19.41 -4.58
N ARG A 219 14.32 20.14 -3.85
CA ARG A 219 13.44 21.19 -4.41
C ARG A 219 14.22 22.24 -5.23
N ALA A 220 15.52 22.39 -4.99
CA ALA A 220 16.45 23.28 -5.70
C ALA A 220 17.12 22.67 -6.95
N ALA A 221 17.03 21.35 -7.18
CA ALA A 221 17.65 20.64 -8.30
C ALA A 221 16.62 19.99 -9.25
N ALA A 222 15.31 20.15 -8.97
CA ALA A 222 14.29 19.85 -9.95
C ALA A 222 14.51 20.82 -11.13
N PRO A 223 14.77 20.33 -12.36
CA PRO A 223 14.72 21.20 -13.53
C PRO A 223 13.35 21.87 -13.52
N GLU A 224 13.33 23.21 -13.66
CA GLU A 224 12.18 24.12 -13.66
C GLU A 224 10.86 23.42 -13.32
N ALA A 225 10.38 23.59 -12.09
CA ALA A 225 9.12 23.10 -11.55
C ALA A 225 8.15 22.69 -12.66
N VAL A 226 8.19 21.41 -13.05
CA VAL A 226 7.42 20.94 -14.22
C VAL A 226 5.95 21.11 -13.87
N GLU A 227 5.33 22.11 -14.47
CA GLU A 227 3.94 22.50 -14.20
C GLU A 227 3.00 21.31 -14.43
N GLY A 228 2.14 21.07 -13.44
CA GLY A 228 1.14 20.01 -13.41
C GLY A 228 0.48 19.98 -12.03
N PRO A 229 -0.76 19.47 -11.91
CA PRO A 229 -1.56 19.66 -10.70
C PRO A 229 -0.95 19.01 -9.44
N GLU A 230 -0.10 17.98 -9.56
CA GLU A 230 0.42 17.20 -8.44
C GLU A 230 1.89 16.74 -8.67
N PRO A 231 2.89 17.64 -8.59
CA PRO A 231 4.28 17.35 -8.97
C PRO A 231 4.93 16.24 -8.12
N TRP A 232 4.45 16.04 -6.89
CA TRP A 232 4.95 15.01 -5.99
C TRP A 232 4.71 13.58 -6.49
N ARG A 233 3.70 13.34 -7.35
CA ARG A 233 3.40 12.00 -7.90
C ARG A 233 4.58 11.43 -8.69
N ARG A 234 5.31 12.27 -9.40
CA ARG A 234 6.46 11.88 -10.23
C ARG A 234 7.64 11.37 -9.41
N ARG A 235 7.60 11.52 -8.09
CA ARG A 235 8.60 10.96 -7.17
C ARG A 235 8.39 9.47 -6.90
N TRP A 236 7.27 8.89 -7.30
CA TRP A 236 7.00 7.47 -7.16
C TRP A 236 7.21 6.74 -8.49
N ARG A 237 7.93 5.62 -8.43
CA ARG A 237 8.09 4.71 -9.58
C ARG A 237 7.83 3.29 -9.13
N ILE A 238 6.98 2.56 -9.85
CA ILE A 238 6.79 1.12 -9.60
C ILE A 238 8.09 0.40 -9.99
N GLU A 239 8.70 -0.32 -9.05
CA GLU A 239 9.93 -1.08 -9.29
C GLU A 239 9.59 -2.56 -9.50
N GLN A 240 8.77 -3.13 -8.61
CA GLN A 240 8.36 -4.55 -8.66
C GLN A 240 6.96 -4.72 -8.08
N ALA A 241 6.20 -5.69 -8.58
CA ALA A 241 4.89 -6.07 -8.06
C ALA A 241 4.69 -7.59 -8.17
N ALA A 242 3.95 -8.17 -7.23
CA ALA A 242 4.03 -9.60 -6.98
C ALA A 242 3.30 -10.41 -8.07
N ASP A 243 3.93 -11.50 -8.53
CA ASP A 243 3.31 -12.45 -9.45
C ASP A 243 2.16 -13.24 -8.81
N ARG A 244 1.97 -13.19 -7.50
CA ARG A 244 0.80 -13.79 -6.84
C ARG A 244 0.46 -12.92 -5.65
N VAL A 245 -0.78 -12.48 -5.57
CA VAL A 245 -1.31 -11.91 -4.33
C VAL A 245 -1.63 -13.09 -3.40
N VAL A 246 -1.27 -12.97 -2.12
CA VAL A 246 -1.62 -13.95 -1.09
C VAL A 246 -3.11 -14.26 -1.21
N PRO A 247 -3.51 -15.55 -1.14
CA PRO A 247 -4.87 -15.97 -1.43
C PRO A 247 -5.91 -15.07 -0.76
N PHE A 248 -6.68 -14.40 -1.62
CA PHE A 248 -7.92 -13.82 -1.21
C PHE A 248 -8.87 -14.97 -0.89
N TYR A 249 -9.68 -14.84 0.15
CA TYR A 249 -10.76 -15.77 0.40
C TYR A 249 -12.04 -14.97 0.21
N SER A 250 -12.90 -15.39 -0.71
CA SER A 250 -14.23 -14.81 -0.77
C SER A 250 -14.94 -15.04 0.57
N SER A 251 -16.01 -14.29 0.83
CA SER A 251 -16.87 -14.52 2.00
C SER A 251 -17.47 -15.95 2.06
N LYS A 252 -17.29 -16.76 1.02
CA LYS A 252 -17.65 -18.18 0.93
C LYS A 252 -16.47 -19.15 1.15
N GLY A 253 -15.32 -18.65 1.61
CA GLY A 253 -14.11 -19.46 1.86
C GLY A 253 -13.42 -19.94 0.58
N THR A 254 -13.78 -19.40 -0.59
CA THR A 254 -13.14 -19.78 -1.86
C THR A 254 -11.78 -19.11 -1.96
N ARG A 255 -10.72 -19.90 -2.12
CA ARG A 255 -9.37 -19.40 -2.37
C ARG A 255 -9.29 -18.75 -3.76
N ILE A 256 -9.30 -17.43 -3.79
CA ILE A 256 -8.99 -16.60 -4.95
C ILE A 256 -7.48 -16.31 -4.92
N THR A 257 -6.67 -17.26 -5.39
CA THR A 257 -5.29 -16.97 -5.81
C THR A 257 -5.35 -16.29 -7.17
N MET A 258 -5.00 -15.01 -7.26
CA MET A 258 -4.89 -14.33 -8.56
C MET A 258 -3.46 -14.49 -9.07
N HIS A 259 -3.32 -15.10 -10.25
CA HIS A 259 -2.07 -15.13 -10.99
C HIS A 259 -1.71 -13.69 -11.41
N GLY A 260 -0.79 -13.08 -10.69
CA GLY A 260 0.04 -12.00 -11.19
C GLY A 260 1.11 -12.54 -12.14
N SER A 261 1.45 -11.76 -13.14
CA SER A 261 2.71 -11.79 -13.85
C SER A 261 2.92 -10.37 -14.37
N PRO A 262 4.19 -9.96 -14.57
CA PRO A 262 4.58 -8.58 -14.33
C PRO A 262 4.00 -7.54 -15.30
N PRO A 263 3.98 -6.25 -14.91
CA PRO A 263 4.06 -5.79 -13.52
C PRO A 263 2.76 -5.80 -12.72
N LEU A 264 1.57 -6.06 -13.28
CA LEU A 264 0.31 -5.83 -12.55
C LEU A 264 -0.84 -6.75 -12.98
N SER A 265 -0.65 -7.92 -13.61
CA SER A 265 -1.79 -8.65 -14.20
C SER A 265 -2.91 -9.01 -13.20
N GLY A 266 -2.56 -9.35 -11.95
CA GLY A 266 -3.52 -9.59 -10.87
C GLY A 266 -4.27 -8.30 -10.50
N THR A 267 -3.52 -7.24 -10.22
CA THR A 267 -4.02 -5.89 -9.94
C THR A 267 -4.91 -5.35 -11.07
N LEU A 268 -4.51 -5.51 -12.32
CA LEU A 268 -5.22 -5.05 -13.52
C LEU A 268 -6.49 -5.83 -13.74
N LYS A 269 -6.50 -7.14 -13.47
CA LYS A 269 -7.70 -7.95 -13.51
C LYS A 269 -8.67 -7.55 -12.40
N THR A 270 -8.21 -7.40 -11.15
CA THR A 270 -9.05 -6.89 -10.05
C THR A 270 -9.58 -5.49 -10.37
N CYS A 271 -8.72 -4.59 -10.86
CA CYS A 271 -9.10 -3.24 -11.29
C CYS A 271 -10.15 -3.28 -12.39
N TYR A 272 -9.99 -4.15 -13.39
CA TYR A 272 -10.95 -4.35 -14.47
C TYR A 272 -12.30 -4.86 -13.94
N GLU A 273 -12.28 -5.88 -13.09
CA GLU A 273 -13.49 -6.51 -12.52
C GLU A 273 -14.24 -5.58 -11.56
N VAL A 274 -13.52 -4.81 -10.73
CA VAL A 274 -14.09 -3.96 -9.68
C VAL A 274 -14.38 -2.54 -10.15
N ARG A 275 -13.53 -1.98 -11.03
CA ARG A 275 -13.53 -0.55 -11.43
C ARG A 275 -13.61 -0.34 -12.94
N GLY A 276 -13.73 -1.40 -13.73
CA GLY A 276 -13.93 -1.36 -15.18
C GLY A 276 -12.65 -1.14 -16.01
N GLU A 277 -12.79 -1.34 -17.32
CA GLU A 277 -11.68 -1.31 -18.28
C GLU A 277 -10.87 0.00 -18.29
N ARG A 278 -11.56 1.14 -18.14
CA ARG A 278 -10.91 2.46 -18.15
C ARG A 278 -9.90 2.59 -17.01
N SER A 279 -10.27 2.14 -15.81
CA SER A 279 -9.39 2.16 -14.63
C SER A 279 -8.21 1.22 -14.83
N ALA A 280 -8.45 0.02 -15.36
CA ALA A 280 -7.39 -0.94 -15.64
C ALA A 280 -6.37 -0.43 -16.67
N LYS A 281 -6.84 0.22 -17.75
CA LYS A 281 -5.97 0.85 -18.76
C LYS A 281 -5.09 1.94 -18.15
N ALA A 282 -5.64 2.80 -17.29
CA ALA A 282 -4.88 3.86 -16.63
C ALA A 282 -3.80 3.29 -15.70
N THR A 283 -4.15 2.27 -14.91
CA THR A 283 -3.21 1.53 -14.04
C THR A 283 -2.07 0.89 -14.86
N ALA A 284 -2.38 0.27 -16.00
CA ALA A 284 -1.39 -0.37 -16.87
C ALA A 284 -0.41 0.67 -17.46
N GLN A 285 -0.94 1.77 -18.01
CA GLN A 285 -0.13 2.83 -18.61
C GLN A 285 0.88 3.43 -17.62
N ARG A 286 0.46 3.64 -16.37
CA ARG A 286 1.30 4.24 -15.32
C ARG A 286 2.38 3.30 -14.81
N ALA A 287 2.11 2.00 -14.83
CA ALA A 287 3.12 0.99 -14.59
C ALA A 287 4.04 0.74 -15.80
N GLY A 288 3.91 1.53 -16.88
CA GLY A 288 4.72 1.38 -18.09
C GLY A 288 4.39 0.10 -18.88
N MET A 289 3.15 -0.37 -18.79
CA MET A 289 2.69 -1.63 -19.38
C MET A 289 1.81 -1.37 -20.62
N GLU A 290 1.95 -2.22 -21.65
CA GLU A 290 0.98 -2.30 -22.74
C GLU A 290 -0.28 -3.03 -22.26
N PHE A 291 -1.47 -2.55 -22.65
CA PHE A 291 -2.77 -3.18 -22.40
C PHE A 291 -3.35 -3.64 -23.75
N PRO A 292 -3.90 -4.87 -23.91
CA PRO A 292 -4.34 -5.83 -22.89
C PRO A 292 -3.42 -7.06 -22.77
N LEU A 293 -2.91 -7.32 -21.56
CA LEU A 293 -2.01 -8.47 -21.32
C LEU A 293 -2.72 -9.82 -21.17
N TRP A 294 -4.04 -9.84 -20.97
CA TRP A 294 -4.81 -11.05 -20.63
C TRP A 294 -5.73 -11.57 -21.74
N MET A 295 -5.91 -10.84 -22.85
CA MET A 295 -6.67 -11.35 -24.00
C MET A 295 -5.84 -12.26 -24.91
N SER A 296 -4.51 -12.23 -24.78
CA SER A 296 -3.58 -13.04 -25.59
C SER A 296 -3.11 -14.33 -24.89
N MET A 297 -3.41 -14.52 -23.61
CA MET A 297 -3.17 -15.77 -22.89
C MET A 297 -4.47 -16.56 -22.87
N GLY A 298 -4.69 -17.33 -23.94
CA GLY A 298 -5.87 -18.19 -24.11
C GLY A 298 -6.14 -19.03 -22.86
N VAL A 299 -7.36 -18.90 -22.35
CA VAL A 299 -7.92 -19.84 -21.38
C VAL A 299 -8.14 -21.15 -22.12
N ALA A 300 -7.34 -22.15 -21.77
CA ALA A 300 -7.71 -23.57 -21.82
C ALA A 300 -7.80 -24.05 -20.37
#